data_AF-A0A7J7GUF8-F1
#
_entry.id   AF-A0A7J7GUF8-F1
#
_cell.length_a   1.000
_cell.length_b   1.000
_cell.length_c   1.000
_cell.angle_alpha   90.00
_cell.angle_beta   90.00
_cell.angle_gamma   90.00
#
_symmetry.space_group_name_H-M   'P 1'
#
loop_
_entity.id
_entity.type
_entity.pdbx_description
1 polymer ?
#
loop_
_entity_poly.entity_id
_entity_poly.type
_entity_poly.pdbx_seq_one_letter_code
_entity_poly.pdbx_strand_id
1 'polypeptide(L)'
;MYVPKNLEFFSLSLLCLFLLFLLLSLKLHSLFYKPNSKNLTLPPGSTGWPLIGETLEFLATGWRGHPEKFVFDRISNYSSYVFKTNLLGPQTVVFAGAAGNKFLFSNENRLVQAWWPSSVYKVFPSSTQTSSKQEADIADKILGLLIGGHGTASSTCASVVMFLAELPHVYQRVYEEQMEIAKSEAPGELLDWDDIKKMKYSWNVACEVMRLAPPLQGAFREAVTDFMYNDFSIPRGCKDIIGDFFGVWKDN
;
A
#
# COMPACT_ATOMS: atom_id res chain seq x y z
N MET A 1 9.30 28.54 -45.56
CA MET A 1 8.13 27.70 -45.86
C MET A 1 6.93 28.38 -45.20
N TYR A 2 6.16 29.16 -45.96
CA TYR A 2 5.08 30.00 -45.43
C TYR A 2 3.79 29.19 -45.49
N VAL A 3 3.28 28.74 -44.35
CA VAL A 3 1.97 28.09 -44.30
C VAL A 3 0.92 29.20 -44.39
N PRO A 4 0.03 29.17 -45.40
CA PRO A 4 -0.99 30.21 -45.54
C PRO A 4 -1.91 30.19 -44.32
N LYS A 5 -2.15 31.35 -43.71
CA LYS A 5 -2.96 31.50 -42.48
C LYS A 5 -4.32 30.80 -42.56
N ASN A 6 -4.92 30.73 -43.75
CA ASN A 6 -6.19 30.04 -44.00
C ASN A 6 -6.12 28.53 -43.74
N LEU A 7 -4.96 27.91 -43.93
CA LEU A 7 -4.76 26.47 -43.69
C LEU A 7 -4.64 26.16 -42.18
N GLU A 8 -4.09 27.07 -41.38
CA GLU A 8 -4.05 26.95 -39.92
C GLU A 8 -5.45 27.10 -39.30
N PHE A 9 -6.26 28.05 -39.80
CA PHE A 9 -7.65 28.17 -39.38
C PHE A 9 -8.48 26.92 -39.74
N PHE A 10 -8.20 26.33 -40.91
CA PHE A 10 -8.87 25.11 -41.35
C PHE A 10 -8.48 23.89 -40.49
N SER A 11 -7.20 23.74 -40.15
CA SER A 11 -6.74 22.64 -39.29
C SER A 11 -7.25 22.78 -37.85
N LEU A 12 -7.31 24.00 -37.30
CA LEU A 12 -7.92 24.24 -35.98
C LEU A 12 -9.41 23.90 -35.96
N SER A 13 -10.17 24.26 -37.00
CA SER A 13 -11.61 23.97 -37.03
C SER A 13 -11.87 22.47 -37.12
N LEU A 14 -11.06 21.75 -37.89
CA LEU A 14 -11.14 20.29 -38.01
C LEU A 14 -10.84 19.59 -36.67
N LEU A 15 -9.83 20.08 -35.94
CA LEU A 15 -9.47 19.60 -34.61
C LEU A 15 -10.63 19.82 -33.61
N CYS A 16 -11.24 21.01 -33.60
CA CYS A 16 -12.37 21.33 -32.74
C CYS A 16 -13.59 20.43 -33.02
N LEU A 17 -13.90 20.18 -34.29
CA LEU A 17 -14.99 19.28 -34.69
C LEU A 17 -14.72 17.83 -34.27
N PHE A 18 -13.47 17.37 -34.39
CA PHE A 18 -13.07 16.04 -33.94
C PHE A 18 -13.20 15.88 -32.42
N LEU A 19 -12.77 16.88 -31.65
CA LEU A 19 -12.91 16.89 -30.19
C LEU A 19 -14.39 16.91 -29.77
N LEU A 20 -15.23 17.70 -30.43
CA LEU A 20 -16.68 17.72 -30.19
C LEU A 20 -17.34 16.37 -30.50
N PHE A 21 -16.95 15.73 -31.60
CA PHE A 21 -17.43 14.39 -31.96
C PHE A 21 -17.03 13.34 -30.92
N LEU A 22 -15.79 13.38 -30.41
CA LEU A 22 -15.33 12.50 -29.32
C LEU A 22 -16.12 12.74 -28.02
N LEU A 23 -16.41 13.98 -27.66
CA LEU A 23 -17.19 14.30 -26.46
C LEU A 23 -18.65 13.82 -26.60
N LEU A 24 -19.24 13.97 -27.79
CA LEU A 24 -20.59 13.49 -28.10
C LEU A 24 -20.65 11.97 -28.10
N SER A 25 -19.68 11.28 -28.71
CA SER A 25 -19.64 9.82 -28.74
C SER A 25 -19.47 9.23 -27.35
N LEU A 26 -18.66 9.84 -26.47
CA LEU A 26 -18.53 9.46 -25.07
C LEU A 26 -19.85 9.66 -24.30
N LYS A 27 -20.59 10.76 -24.52
CA LYS A 27 -21.91 10.96 -23.92
C LYS A 27 -22.95 9.98 -24.43
N LEU A 28 -22.98 9.70 -25.74
CA LEU A 28 -23.88 8.70 -26.30
C LEU A 28 -23.55 7.31 -25.73
N HIS A 29 -22.27 6.93 -25.71
CA HIS A 29 -21.86 5.66 -25.12
C HIS A 29 -22.28 5.55 -23.64
N SER A 30 -22.11 6.62 -22.86
CA SER A 30 -22.57 6.70 -21.47
C SER A 30 -24.10 6.59 -21.31
N LEU A 31 -24.88 7.18 -22.23
CA LEU A 31 -26.35 7.11 -22.23
C LEU A 31 -26.89 5.74 -22.63
N PHE A 32 -26.24 5.06 -23.57
CA PHE A 32 -26.63 3.73 -24.04
C PHE A 32 -26.03 2.60 -23.19
N TYR A 33 -24.99 2.88 -22.41
CA TYR A 33 -24.44 1.96 -21.43
C TYR A 33 -25.25 2.02 -20.13
N LYS A 34 -26.37 1.31 -20.11
CA LYS A 34 -27.06 0.93 -18.87
C LYS A 34 -26.49 -0.40 -18.39
N PRO A 35 -25.64 -0.45 -17.35
CA PRO A 35 -25.24 -1.73 -16.77
C PRO A 35 -26.48 -2.39 -16.17
N ASN A 36 -26.74 -3.62 -16.60
CA ASN A 36 -27.74 -4.48 -15.98
C ASN A 36 -27.17 -4.97 -14.64
N SER A 37 -27.34 -4.16 -13.60
CA SER A 37 -26.82 -4.46 -12.27
C SER A 37 -27.99 -4.86 -11.37
N LYS A 38 -27.94 -6.06 -10.78
CA LYS A 38 -28.60 -6.31 -9.50
C LYS A 38 -28.20 -5.16 -8.55
N ASN A 39 -29.08 -4.71 -7.65
CA ASN A 39 -28.79 -3.66 -6.66
C ASN A 39 -27.65 -4.09 -5.71
N LEU A 40 -26.43 -4.09 -6.21
CA LEU A 40 -25.20 -4.37 -5.50
C LEU A 40 -24.49 -3.03 -5.37
N THR A 41 -24.40 -2.55 -4.13
CA THR A 41 -23.73 -1.29 -3.83
C THR A 41 -22.23 -1.53 -3.92
N LEU A 42 -21.55 -0.88 -4.87
CA LEU A 42 -20.09 -0.89 -4.94
C LEU A 42 -19.50 0.02 -3.85
N PRO A 43 -18.25 -0.22 -3.41
CA PRO A 43 -17.59 0.65 -2.46
C PRO A 43 -17.62 2.13 -2.91
N PRO A 44 -17.88 3.07 -1.99
CA PRO A 44 -17.87 4.50 -2.27
C PRO A 44 -16.43 4.97 -2.53
N GLY A 45 -16.23 6.06 -3.27
CA GLY A 45 -14.90 6.60 -3.53
C GLY A 45 -14.74 7.24 -4.90
N SER A 46 -13.53 7.72 -5.19
CA SER A 46 -13.18 8.49 -6.38
C SER A 46 -12.16 7.73 -7.23
N THR A 47 -12.34 7.71 -8.55
CA THR A 47 -11.34 7.13 -9.47
C THR A 47 -10.27 8.14 -9.90
N GLY A 48 -10.35 9.39 -9.44
CA GLY A 48 -9.41 10.44 -9.81
C GLY A 48 -9.36 10.74 -11.31
N TRP A 49 -8.19 11.18 -11.78
CA TRP A 49 -7.95 11.51 -13.18
C TRP A 49 -7.87 10.26 -14.07
N PRO A 50 -8.20 10.35 -15.38
CA PRO A 50 -7.95 9.25 -16.30
C PRO A 50 -6.49 8.78 -16.26
N LEU A 51 -6.26 7.46 -16.34
CA LEU A 51 -4.96 6.77 -16.34
C LEU A 51 -4.16 6.79 -15.02
N ILE A 52 -3.97 7.97 -14.42
CA ILE A 52 -3.15 8.13 -13.20
C ILE A 52 -3.96 8.14 -11.90
N GLY A 53 -5.28 8.28 -11.99
CA GLY A 53 -6.18 8.25 -10.84
C GLY A 53 -5.84 9.30 -9.79
N GLU A 54 -5.66 8.84 -8.55
CA GLU A 54 -5.31 9.66 -7.39
C GLU A 54 -3.82 9.49 -7.00
N THR A 55 -3.01 8.86 -7.86
CA THR A 55 -1.61 8.52 -7.57
C THR A 55 -0.76 9.73 -7.19
N LEU A 56 -0.92 10.87 -7.87
CA LEU A 56 -0.13 12.07 -7.57
C LEU A 56 -0.43 12.62 -6.18
N GLU A 57 -1.70 12.54 -5.74
CA GLU A 57 -2.08 12.95 -4.40
C GLU A 57 -1.51 11.99 -3.36
N PHE A 58 -1.62 10.68 -3.59
CA PHE A 58 -1.02 9.65 -2.73
C PHE A 58 0.49 9.81 -2.57
N LEU A 59 1.22 10.09 -3.65
CA LEU A 59 2.65 10.36 -3.60
C LEU A 59 2.96 11.68 -2.91
N ALA A 60 2.17 12.73 -3.17
CA ALA A 60 2.37 14.04 -2.56
C ALA A 60 2.16 14.02 -1.04
N THR A 61 1.19 13.27 -0.52
CA THR A 61 1.01 13.10 0.94
C THR A 61 2.20 12.38 1.56
N GLY A 62 2.72 11.35 0.91
CA GLY A 62 3.95 10.67 1.33
C GLY A 62 5.18 11.58 1.37
N TRP A 63 5.42 12.34 0.30
CA TRP A 63 6.56 13.27 0.23
C TRP A 63 6.47 14.44 1.22
N ARG A 64 5.26 14.81 1.64
CA ARG A 64 5.04 15.81 2.70
C ARG A 64 5.19 15.25 4.12
N GLY A 65 5.52 13.97 4.26
CA GLY A 65 5.67 13.31 5.56
C GLY A 65 4.35 12.90 6.22
N HIS A 66 3.25 12.90 5.48
CA HIS A 66 1.92 12.50 5.96
C HIS A 66 1.28 11.42 5.07
N PRO A 67 1.95 10.28 4.83
CA PRO A 67 1.44 9.23 3.93
C PRO A 67 0.05 8.72 4.33
N GLU A 68 -0.29 8.71 5.62
CA GLU A 68 -1.58 8.28 6.16
C GLU A 68 -2.73 9.21 5.76
N LYS A 69 -2.45 10.48 5.49
CA LYS A 69 -3.47 11.50 5.22
C LYS A 69 -4.37 11.11 4.05
N PHE A 70 -3.79 10.52 3.00
CA PHE A 70 -4.54 10.08 1.82
C PHE A 70 -5.65 9.10 2.20
N VAL A 71 -5.34 8.14 3.08
CA VAL A 71 -6.27 7.10 3.51
C VAL A 71 -7.28 7.69 4.49
N PHE A 72 -6.84 8.48 5.47
CA PHE A 72 -7.72 9.09 6.47
C PHE A 72 -8.75 10.05 5.87
N ASP A 73 -8.35 10.88 4.91
CA ASP A 73 -9.29 11.75 4.20
C ASP A 73 -10.40 10.92 3.52
N ARG A 74 -10.07 9.75 2.95
CA ARG A 74 -11.02 8.90 2.22
C ARG A 74 -11.90 8.10 3.15
N ILE A 75 -11.36 7.60 4.26
CA ILE A 75 -12.12 7.00 5.35
C ILE A 75 -13.17 7.99 5.88
N SER A 76 -12.77 9.25 6.12
CA SER A 76 -13.66 10.27 6.64
C SER A 76 -14.71 10.73 5.62
N ASN A 77 -14.37 10.81 4.33
CA ASN A 77 -15.26 11.37 3.30
C ASN A 77 -16.17 10.32 2.64
N TYR A 78 -15.77 9.05 2.63
CA TYR A 78 -16.50 8.00 1.91
C TYR A 78 -17.07 6.91 2.83
N SER A 79 -16.23 6.23 3.60
CA SER A 79 -16.65 5.12 4.46
C SER A 79 -15.52 4.71 5.40
N SER A 80 -15.87 4.46 6.66
CA SER A 80 -14.95 4.00 7.69
C SER A 80 -14.44 2.57 7.47
N TYR A 81 -15.02 1.82 6.53
CA TYR A 81 -14.73 0.40 6.33
C TYR A 81 -14.03 0.09 5.01
N VAL A 82 -14.46 0.74 3.93
CA VAL A 82 -14.01 0.40 2.58
C VAL A 82 -14.23 1.56 1.64
N PHE A 83 -13.25 1.87 0.80
CA PHE A 83 -13.42 2.84 -0.28
C PHE A 83 -12.71 2.39 -1.55
N LYS A 84 -13.16 2.90 -2.70
CA LYS A 84 -12.51 2.70 -3.99
C LYS A 84 -11.61 3.88 -4.36
N THR A 85 -10.49 3.59 -5.00
CA THR A 85 -9.55 4.56 -5.58
C THR A 85 -8.94 4.02 -6.89
N ASN A 86 -8.06 4.78 -7.52
CA ASN A 86 -7.21 4.30 -8.61
C ASN A 86 -5.77 4.79 -8.37
N LEU A 87 -4.87 3.86 -8.09
CA LEU A 87 -3.44 4.10 -7.90
C LEU A 87 -2.66 3.33 -8.97
N LEU A 88 -2.28 4.02 -10.06
CA LEU A 88 -1.54 3.48 -11.21
C LEU A 88 -2.24 2.36 -12.00
N GLY A 89 -3.51 2.56 -12.38
CA GLY A 89 -4.14 1.85 -13.48
C GLY A 89 -5.49 1.23 -13.12
N PRO A 90 -5.51 0.02 -12.52
CA PRO A 90 -6.75 -0.66 -12.18
C PRO A 90 -7.46 0.01 -11.00
N GLN A 91 -8.78 -0.10 -10.96
CA GLN A 91 -9.56 0.32 -9.81
C GLN A 91 -9.16 -0.51 -8.59
N THR A 92 -8.88 0.18 -7.50
CA THR A 92 -8.41 -0.36 -6.25
C THR A 92 -9.48 -0.25 -5.18
N VAL A 93 -9.67 -1.30 -4.38
CA VAL A 93 -10.47 -1.22 -3.15
C VAL A 93 -9.53 -1.25 -1.95
N VAL A 94 -9.74 -0.31 -1.02
CA VAL A 94 -8.97 -0.17 0.22
C VAL A 94 -9.86 -0.59 1.37
N PHE A 95 -9.37 -1.51 2.21
CA PHE A 95 -10.05 -1.96 3.41
C PHE A 95 -9.46 -1.22 4.61
N ALA A 96 -10.30 -0.52 5.35
CA ALA A 96 -9.89 0.32 6.45
C ALA A 96 -10.05 -0.39 7.81
N GLY A 97 -9.14 -0.05 8.73
CA GLY A 97 -9.19 -0.45 10.13
C GLY A 97 -8.93 -1.94 10.39
N ALA A 98 -8.92 -2.29 11.67
CA ALA A 98 -8.48 -3.60 12.14
C ALA A 98 -9.41 -4.72 11.65
N ALA A 99 -10.71 -4.45 11.57
CA ALA A 99 -11.70 -5.39 11.07
C ALA A 99 -11.47 -5.73 9.59
N GLY A 100 -11.18 -4.73 8.75
CA GLY A 100 -10.87 -4.92 7.33
C GLY A 100 -9.61 -5.75 7.14
N ASN A 101 -8.55 -5.40 7.86
CA ASN A 101 -7.28 -6.13 7.81
C ASN A 101 -7.47 -7.59 8.24
N LYS A 102 -8.14 -7.82 9.37
CA LYS A 102 -8.44 -9.17 9.87
C LYS A 102 -9.28 -9.96 8.86
N PHE A 103 -10.27 -9.33 8.23
CA PHE A 103 -11.09 -9.97 7.21
C PHE A 103 -10.26 -10.44 6.02
N LEU A 104 -9.40 -9.57 5.48
CA LEU A 104 -8.52 -9.90 4.36
C LEU A 104 -7.58 -11.05 4.71
N PHE A 105 -6.86 -10.96 5.84
CA PHE A 105 -5.91 -12.00 6.25
C PHE A 105 -6.56 -13.34 6.58
N SER A 106 -7.77 -13.32 7.14
CA SER A 106 -8.50 -14.57 7.48
C SER A 106 -9.08 -15.28 6.24
N ASN A 107 -9.10 -14.60 5.09
CA ASN A 107 -9.68 -15.12 3.84
C ASN A 107 -8.64 -15.24 2.71
N GLU A 108 -7.35 -15.28 3.06
CA GLU A 108 -6.26 -15.56 2.12
C GLU A 108 -6.49 -16.91 1.42
N ASN A 109 -6.31 -16.94 0.10
CA ASN A 109 -6.56 -18.06 -0.80
C ASN A 109 -8.02 -18.55 -0.85
N ARG A 110 -8.97 -17.82 -0.23
CA ARG A 110 -10.41 -18.14 -0.25
C ARG A 110 -11.22 -17.09 -0.98
N LEU A 111 -11.13 -15.84 -0.52
CA LEU A 111 -11.82 -14.68 -1.12
C LEU A 111 -10.82 -13.74 -1.80
N VAL A 112 -9.60 -13.66 -1.26
CA VAL A 112 -8.51 -12.83 -1.77
C VAL A 112 -7.21 -13.62 -1.85
N GLN A 113 -6.29 -13.23 -2.72
CA GLN A 113 -4.95 -13.81 -2.80
C GLN A 113 -3.88 -12.73 -2.90
N ALA A 114 -2.66 -13.01 -2.42
CA ALA A 114 -1.47 -12.20 -2.68
C ALA A 114 -1.29 -11.95 -4.19
N TRP A 115 -1.22 -10.68 -4.56
CA TRP A 115 -1.06 -10.26 -5.95
C TRP A 115 0.05 -9.21 -6.02
N TRP A 116 0.92 -9.27 -7.02
CA TRP A 116 1.91 -8.22 -7.25
C TRP A 116 1.68 -7.56 -8.63
N PRO A 117 1.85 -6.23 -8.75
CA PRO A 117 1.83 -5.57 -10.05
C PRO A 117 2.85 -6.15 -11.04
N SER A 118 2.53 -6.18 -12.33
CA SER A 118 3.47 -6.66 -13.35
C SER A 118 4.78 -5.85 -13.40
N SER A 119 4.75 -4.58 -13.00
CA SER A 119 5.96 -3.75 -12.85
C SER A 119 6.89 -4.27 -11.74
N VAL A 120 6.33 -4.77 -10.64
CA VAL A 120 7.07 -5.42 -9.55
C VAL A 120 7.78 -6.66 -10.11
N TYR A 121 7.06 -7.56 -10.79
CA TYR A 121 7.67 -8.74 -11.42
C TYR A 121 8.73 -8.45 -12.49
N LYS A 122 8.75 -7.24 -13.08
CA LYS A 122 9.81 -6.82 -14.03
C LYS A 122 11.06 -6.30 -13.34
N VAL A 123 10.89 -5.66 -12.17
CA VAL A 123 12.01 -5.13 -11.37
C VAL A 123 12.65 -6.23 -10.55
N PHE A 124 11.85 -7.19 -10.08
CA PHE A 124 12.36 -8.38 -9.41
C PHE A 124 12.73 -9.43 -10.46
N PRO A 125 14.02 -9.76 -10.64
CA PRO A 125 14.43 -10.74 -11.63
C PRO A 125 13.79 -12.08 -11.30
N SER A 126 12.76 -12.46 -12.07
CA SER A 126 12.34 -13.84 -12.12
C SER A 126 13.48 -14.61 -12.77
N SER A 127 14.00 -15.60 -12.07
CA SER A 127 15.17 -16.43 -12.41
C SER A 127 15.00 -17.31 -13.67
N THR A 128 14.01 -16.98 -14.51
CA THR A 128 13.43 -17.81 -15.56
C THR A 128 14.22 -17.88 -16.86
N GLN A 129 15.41 -17.28 -16.97
CA GLN A 129 16.13 -17.25 -18.26
C GLN A 129 17.24 -18.31 -18.41
N THR A 130 17.65 -19.02 -17.36
CA THR A 130 18.76 -20.00 -17.45
C THR A 130 18.64 -21.24 -16.57
N SER A 131 17.64 -21.35 -15.70
CA SER A 131 17.58 -22.39 -14.66
C SER A 131 16.37 -23.33 -14.80
N SER A 132 16.47 -24.55 -14.28
CA SER A 132 15.33 -25.47 -14.20
C SER A 132 14.21 -24.86 -13.34
N LYS A 133 12.93 -25.23 -13.58
CA LYS A 133 11.77 -24.69 -12.83
C LYS A 133 11.99 -24.73 -11.30
N GLN A 134 12.65 -25.77 -10.80
CA GLN A 134 12.94 -25.94 -9.38
C GLN A 134 14.02 -24.97 -8.86
N GLU A 135 15.09 -24.73 -9.64
CA GLU A 135 16.12 -23.76 -9.28
C GLU A 135 15.57 -22.33 -9.31
N ALA A 136 14.68 -22.05 -10.27
CA ALA A 136 14.00 -20.76 -10.34
C ALA A 136 13.13 -20.52 -9.09
N ASP A 137 12.34 -21.51 -8.69
CA ASP A 137 11.52 -21.45 -7.47
C ASP A 137 12.37 -21.26 -6.20
N ILE A 138 13.58 -21.84 -6.14
CA ILE A 138 14.50 -21.67 -5.01
C ILE A 138 15.08 -20.25 -5.01
N ALA A 139 15.54 -19.76 -6.16
CA ALA A 139 16.10 -18.42 -6.29
C ALA A 139 15.07 -17.35 -5.92
N ASP A 140 13.83 -17.48 -6.37
CA ASP A 140 12.74 -16.55 -6.08
C ASP A 140 12.42 -16.52 -4.57
N LYS A 141 12.47 -17.68 -3.87
CA LYS A 141 12.31 -17.75 -2.41
C LYS A 141 13.44 -17.05 -1.66
N ILE A 142 14.69 -17.28 -2.07
CA ILE A 142 15.86 -16.64 -1.46
C ILE A 142 15.80 -15.12 -1.66
N LEU A 143 15.46 -14.68 -2.87
CA LEU A 143 15.30 -13.26 -3.19
C LEU A 143 14.19 -12.63 -2.35
N GLY A 144 13.04 -13.30 -2.22
CA GLY A 144 11.93 -12.87 -1.38
C GLY A 144 12.34 -12.71 0.10
N LEU A 145 13.10 -13.67 0.65
CA LEU A 145 13.63 -13.59 2.01
C LEU A 145 14.60 -12.41 2.18
N LEU A 146 15.50 -12.19 1.22
CA LEU A 146 16.46 -11.09 1.26
C LEU A 146 15.76 -9.73 1.27
N ILE A 147 14.78 -9.54 0.37
CA ILE A 147 14.01 -8.29 0.27
C ILE A 147 13.19 -8.08 1.55
N GLY A 148 12.48 -9.12 2.00
CA GLY A 148 11.64 -9.08 3.18
C GLY A 148 12.42 -8.79 4.46
N GLY A 149 13.60 -9.39 4.62
CA GLY A 149 14.43 -9.20 5.81
C GLY A 149 15.23 -7.89 5.82
N HIS A 150 15.71 -7.41 4.67
CA HIS A 150 16.55 -6.22 4.62
C HIS A 150 15.75 -4.92 4.78
N GLY A 151 14.72 -4.70 3.95
CA GLY A 151 14.01 -3.41 3.91
C GLY A 151 13.22 -3.11 5.18
N THR A 152 12.62 -4.12 5.78
CA THR A 152 11.77 -3.96 6.98
C THR A 152 12.60 -3.79 8.25
N ALA A 153 13.65 -4.60 8.44
CA ALA A 153 14.51 -4.50 9.62
C ALA A 153 15.31 -3.19 9.62
N SER A 154 15.90 -2.81 8.48
CA SER A 154 16.68 -1.57 8.37
C SER A 154 15.85 -0.31 8.64
N SER A 155 14.65 -0.22 8.07
CA SER A 155 13.72 0.90 8.32
C SER A 155 13.27 0.94 9.77
N THR A 156 12.93 -0.20 10.38
CA THR A 156 12.58 -0.28 11.81
C THR A 156 13.72 0.22 12.69
N CYS A 157 14.95 -0.29 12.48
CA CYS A 157 16.12 0.15 13.25
C CYS A 157 16.39 1.64 13.10
N ALA A 158 16.29 2.18 11.87
CA ALA A 158 16.45 3.60 11.62
C ALA A 158 15.40 4.43 12.36
N SER A 159 14.13 4.02 12.32
CA SER A 159 13.06 4.68 13.08
C SER A 159 13.31 4.61 14.59
N VAL A 160 13.74 3.47 15.12
CA VAL A 160 14.06 3.35 16.57
C VAL A 160 15.13 4.35 16.96
N VAL A 161 16.23 4.42 16.21
CA VAL A 161 17.32 5.37 16.48
C VAL A 161 16.83 6.82 16.40
N MET A 162 16.00 7.15 15.40
CA MET A 162 15.41 8.47 15.25
C MET A 162 14.56 8.86 16.47
N PHE A 163 13.61 8.01 16.89
CA PHE A 163 12.75 8.29 18.04
C PHE A 163 13.55 8.39 19.35
N LEU A 164 14.58 7.55 19.54
CA LEU A 164 15.46 7.64 20.71
C LEU A 164 16.24 8.97 20.75
N ALA A 165 16.68 9.47 19.59
CA ALA A 165 17.37 10.75 19.51
C ALA A 165 16.44 11.94 19.85
N GLU A 166 15.17 11.85 19.48
CA GLU A 166 14.16 12.90 19.74
C GLU A 166 13.55 12.84 21.15
N LEU A 167 13.66 11.68 21.83
CA LEU A 167 13.05 11.44 23.15
C LEU A 167 14.12 11.07 24.20
N PRO A 168 14.88 12.06 24.74
CA PRO A 168 16.00 11.79 25.66
C PRO A 168 15.63 10.97 26.91
N HIS A 169 14.41 11.15 27.42
CA HIS A 169 13.92 10.41 28.59
C HIS A 169 13.65 8.92 28.27
N VAL A 170 13.27 8.59 27.03
CA VAL A 170 13.12 7.20 26.57
C VAL A 170 14.50 6.59 26.36
N TYR A 171 15.40 7.32 25.69
CA TYR A 171 16.80 6.91 25.52
C TYR A 171 17.47 6.59 26.85
N GLN A 172 17.33 7.47 27.84
CA GLN A 172 17.95 7.29 29.15
C GLN A 172 17.47 6.00 29.84
N ARG A 173 16.17 5.69 29.75
CA ARG A 173 15.62 4.43 30.31
C ARG A 173 16.07 3.18 29.55
N VAL A 174 16.19 3.25 28.22
CA VAL A 174 16.80 2.16 27.43
C VAL A 174 18.25 1.97 27.84
N TYR A 175 19.01 3.05 27.96
CA TYR A 175 20.41 3.01 28.38
C TYR A 175 20.57 2.38 29.77
N GLU A 176 19.75 2.78 30.75
CA GLU A 176 19.76 2.20 32.09
C GLU A 176 19.47 0.70 32.07
N GLU A 177 18.42 0.26 31.36
CA GLU A 177 18.11 -1.17 31.19
C GLU A 177 19.29 -1.94 30.59
N GLN A 178 19.88 -1.43 29.51
CA GLN A 178 21.02 -2.09 28.84
C GLN A 178 22.26 -2.13 29.75
N MET A 179 22.50 -1.08 30.54
CA MET A 179 23.61 -1.04 31.50
C MET A 179 23.39 -1.97 32.70
N GLU A 180 22.16 -2.19 33.14
CA GLU A 180 21.83 -3.17 34.19
C GLU A 180 22.09 -4.59 33.72
N ILE A 181 21.68 -4.93 32.49
CA ILE A 181 21.96 -6.23 31.87
C ILE A 181 23.47 -6.41 31.68
N ALA A 182 24.17 -5.43 31.11
CA ALA A 182 25.62 -5.53 30.89
C ALA A 182 26.44 -5.69 32.18
N LYS A 183 25.92 -5.21 33.33
CA LYS A 183 26.57 -5.39 34.64
C LYS A 183 26.32 -6.76 35.26
N SER A 184 25.27 -7.48 34.84
CA SER A 184 25.01 -8.84 35.33
C SER A 184 25.92 -9.89 34.68
N GLU A 185 26.53 -9.55 33.54
CA GLU A 185 27.33 -10.47 32.73
C GLU A 185 28.84 -10.34 33.00
N ALA A 186 29.59 -11.43 32.79
CA ALA A 186 31.04 -11.39 32.93
C ALA A 186 31.68 -10.62 31.76
N PRO A 187 32.81 -9.92 31.98
CA PRO A 187 33.50 -9.20 30.91
C PRO A 187 33.88 -10.14 29.74
N GLY A 188 33.34 -9.86 28.55
CA GLY A 188 33.63 -10.60 27.32
C GLY A 188 32.67 -11.74 27.00
N GLU A 189 31.63 -11.96 27.81
CA GLU A 189 30.54 -12.87 27.45
C GLU A 189 29.66 -12.28 26.34
N LEU A 190 29.17 -13.16 25.48
CA LEU A 190 28.20 -12.81 24.43
C LEU A 190 26.80 -12.84 25.01
N LEU A 191 25.92 -11.98 24.47
CA LEU A 191 24.49 -12.00 24.83
C LEU A 191 23.88 -13.38 24.59
N ASP A 192 23.12 -13.86 25.57
CA ASP A 192 22.33 -15.07 25.45
C ASP A 192 20.82 -14.78 25.38
N TRP A 193 20.02 -15.85 25.34
CA TRP A 193 18.55 -15.73 25.28
C TRP A 193 17.93 -15.20 26.56
N ASP A 194 18.55 -15.45 27.71
CA ASP A 194 18.06 -14.97 29.00
C ASP A 194 18.32 -13.47 29.15
N ASP A 195 19.40 -12.95 28.58
CA ASP A 195 19.66 -11.50 28.47
C ASP A 195 18.61 -10.79 27.61
N ILE A 196 18.31 -11.35 26.43
CA ILE A 196 17.31 -10.75 25.52
C ILE A 196 15.94 -10.67 26.21
N LYS A 197 15.56 -11.65 27.02
CA LYS A 197 14.30 -11.64 27.78
C LYS A 197 14.25 -10.56 28.86
N LYS A 198 15.41 -10.07 29.34
CA LYS A 198 15.49 -8.96 30.30
C LYS A 198 15.17 -7.60 29.64
N MET A 199 15.33 -7.45 28.33
CA MET A 199 15.16 -6.20 27.55
C MET A 199 13.68 -5.80 27.32
N LYS A 200 12.87 -5.79 28.38
CA LYS A 200 11.41 -5.58 28.29
C LYS A 200 11.05 -4.16 27.87
N TYR A 201 11.74 -3.16 28.40
CA TYR A 201 11.51 -1.75 28.06
C TYR A 201 11.96 -1.46 26.63
N SER A 202 13.14 -1.94 26.23
CA SER A 202 13.64 -1.84 24.84
C SER A 202 12.68 -2.50 23.84
N TRP A 203 12.11 -3.66 24.18
CA TRP A 203 11.09 -4.31 23.34
C TRP A 203 9.82 -3.46 23.21
N ASN A 204 9.34 -2.89 24.32
CA ASN A 204 8.18 -1.98 24.27
C ASN A 204 8.47 -0.73 23.42
N VAL A 205 9.69 -0.18 23.47
CA VAL A 205 10.10 0.92 22.58
C VAL A 205 10.05 0.48 21.12
N ALA A 206 10.59 -0.70 20.78
CA ALA A 206 10.53 -1.20 19.41
C ALA A 206 9.08 -1.39 18.94
N CYS A 207 8.20 -1.95 19.79
CA CYS A 207 6.77 -2.08 19.50
C CYS A 207 6.10 -0.72 19.29
N GLU A 208 6.37 0.27 20.14
CA GLU A 208 5.79 1.61 20.03
C GLU A 208 6.28 2.34 18.77
N VAL A 209 7.54 2.17 18.41
CA VAL A 209 8.07 2.70 17.15
C VAL A 209 7.40 2.05 15.96
N MET A 210 7.23 0.72 15.94
CA MET A 210 6.49 0.04 14.86
C MET A 210 5.00 0.40 14.83
N ARG A 211 4.42 0.78 15.97
CA ARG A 211 3.05 1.30 16.06
C ARG A 211 2.94 2.70 15.41
N LEU A 212 3.89 3.59 15.68
CA LEU A 212 3.90 4.96 15.17
C LEU A 212 4.37 5.05 13.70
N ALA A 213 5.36 4.24 13.33
CA ALA A 213 6.02 4.23 12.04
C ALA A 213 6.14 2.79 11.51
N PRO A 214 5.02 2.18 11.07
CA PRO A 214 5.04 0.81 10.56
C PRO A 214 5.93 0.71 9.30
N PRO A 215 6.86 -0.26 9.22
CA PRO A 215 7.76 -0.43 8.06
C PRO A 215 7.04 -0.70 6.74
N LEU A 216 5.82 -1.25 6.81
CA LEU A 216 4.99 -1.61 5.67
C LEU A 216 3.65 -0.87 5.76
N GLN A 217 3.33 -0.13 4.70
CA GLN A 217 2.12 0.72 4.64
C GLN A 217 0.88 -0.03 4.12
N GLY A 218 1.06 -1.24 3.60
CA GLY A 218 -0.04 -2.06 3.08
C GLY A 218 0.44 -3.36 2.45
N ALA A 219 -0.51 -4.17 2.01
CA ALA A 219 -0.26 -5.36 1.22
C ALA A 219 -1.14 -5.34 -0.03
N PHE A 220 -0.65 -5.96 -1.11
CA PHE A 220 -1.38 -6.10 -2.36
C PHE A 220 -2.13 -7.44 -2.39
N ARG A 221 -3.40 -7.37 -2.74
CA ARG A 221 -4.30 -8.53 -2.84
C ARG A 221 -5.15 -8.42 -4.11
N GLU A 222 -5.73 -9.53 -4.52
CA GLU A 222 -6.72 -9.58 -5.60
C GLU A 222 -7.89 -10.45 -5.16
N ALA A 223 -9.12 -9.97 -5.40
CA ALA A 223 -10.34 -10.73 -5.16
C ALA A 223 -10.43 -11.91 -6.13
N VAL A 224 -10.39 -13.14 -5.62
CA VAL A 224 -10.49 -14.36 -6.45
C VAL A 224 -11.93 -14.80 -6.70
N THR A 225 -12.88 -14.25 -5.94
CA THR A 225 -14.32 -14.48 -6.09
C THR A 225 -15.09 -13.19 -5.84
N ASP A 226 -16.34 -13.11 -6.29
CA ASP A 226 -17.24 -12.04 -5.86
C ASP A 226 -17.63 -12.27 -4.38
N PHE A 227 -17.55 -11.25 -3.54
CA PHE A 227 -17.98 -11.35 -2.14
C PHE A 227 -18.57 -10.03 -1.62
N MET A 228 -19.22 -10.09 -0.46
CA MET A 228 -19.77 -8.92 0.22
C MET A 228 -18.93 -8.57 1.45
N TYR A 229 -18.71 -7.28 1.69
CA TYR A 229 -18.10 -6.75 2.91
C TYR A 229 -18.82 -5.47 3.34
N ASN A 230 -19.41 -5.48 4.54
CA ASN A 230 -20.22 -4.37 5.08
C ASN A 230 -21.21 -3.78 4.05
N ASP A 231 -22.04 -4.66 3.48
CA ASP A 231 -23.06 -4.33 2.47
C ASP A 231 -22.53 -3.82 1.12
N PHE A 232 -21.21 -3.81 0.92
CA PHE A 232 -20.58 -3.52 -0.36
C PHE A 232 -20.19 -4.79 -1.12
N SER A 233 -20.50 -4.81 -2.41
CA SER A 233 -20.09 -5.89 -3.32
C SER A 233 -18.68 -5.65 -3.82
N ILE A 234 -17.81 -6.64 -3.63
CA ILE A 234 -16.43 -6.67 -4.14
C ILE A 234 -16.36 -7.67 -5.29
N PRO A 235 -16.25 -7.21 -6.54
CA PRO A 235 -16.17 -8.09 -7.70
C PRO A 235 -14.83 -8.84 -7.77
N ARG A 236 -14.85 -10.04 -8.33
CA ARG A 236 -13.66 -10.80 -8.72
C ARG A 236 -12.77 -9.95 -9.64
N GLY A 237 -11.45 -10.04 -9.42
CA GLY A 237 -10.45 -9.33 -10.20
C GLY A 237 -10.26 -7.87 -9.77
N CYS A 238 -11.03 -7.37 -8.79
CA CYS A 238 -10.66 -6.16 -8.09
C CYS A 238 -9.29 -6.37 -7.45
N LYS A 239 -8.37 -5.44 -7.76
CA LYS A 239 -7.07 -5.40 -7.11
C LYS A 239 -7.27 -4.61 -5.84
N ASP A 240 -6.96 -5.25 -4.74
CA ASP A 240 -7.06 -4.66 -3.43
C ASP A 240 -5.65 -4.18 -3.07
N ILE A 241 -5.57 -2.92 -2.64
CA ILE A 241 -4.32 -2.38 -2.12
C ILE A 241 -4.68 -1.81 -0.76
N ILE A 242 -3.91 -2.23 0.23
CA ILE A 242 -3.82 -1.63 1.56
C ILE A 242 -4.97 -2.05 2.48
N GLY A 243 -4.63 -2.97 3.38
CA GLY A 243 -5.10 -2.85 4.74
C GLY A 243 -4.36 -1.69 5.40
N ASP A 244 -5.09 -0.65 5.80
CA ASP A 244 -4.53 0.55 6.41
C ASP A 244 -3.80 0.18 7.71
N PHE A 245 -2.48 -0.03 7.65
CA PHE A 245 -1.71 -0.29 8.86
C PHE A 245 -1.62 0.97 9.72
N PHE A 246 -1.63 2.18 9.13
CA PHE A 246 -1.57 3.42 9.91
C PHE A 246 -2.81 3.61 10.80
N GLY A 247 -4.00 3.33 10.27
CA GLY A 247 -5.26 3.40 11.03
C GLY A 247 -5.31 2.40 12.17
N VAL A 248 -4.97 1.13 11.92
CA VAL A 248 -5.01 0.07 12.95
C VAL A 248 -4.18 0.38 14.18
N TRP A 249 -3.02 0.99 14.00
CA TRP A 249 -2.09 1.26 15.09
C TRP A 249 -2.37 2.60 15.79
N LYS A 250 -3.16 3.49 15.19
CA LYS A 250 -3.60 4.78 15.76
C LYS A 250 -5.00 4.73 16.41
N ASP A 251 -5.79 3.67 16.18
CA ASP A 251 -7.15 3.50 16.71
C ASP A 251 -7.22 3.23 18.24
N ASN A 252 -6.10 3.31 18.99
CA ASN A 252 -6.05 3.18 20.46
C ASN A 252 -5.21 4.28 21.12
#